data_AF-A0A0L0G1A0-F1
#
_entry.id   AF-A0A0L0G1A0-F1
#
_cell.length_a   1.000
_cell.length_b   1.000
_cell.length_c   1.000
_cell.angle_alpha   90.00
_cell.angle_beta   90.00
_cell.angle_gamma   90.00
#
_symmetry.space_group_name_H-M   'P 1'
#
loop_
_entity.id
_entity.type
_entity.pdbx_description
1 polymer ?
#
loop_
_entity_poly.entity_id
_entity_poly.type
_entity_poly.pdbx_seq_one_letter_code
_entity_poly.pdbx_strand_id
1 'polypeptide(L)' 'KYLNNFDLEKLTHEMKNIKDSKEAEKFLLKHGSGVLNILGEEVDRIEMRIQQAAPEVRHVDLEIL' A
#
# COMPACT_ATOMS: atom_id res chain seq x y z
N LYS A 1 -4.81 6.72 -4.27
CA LYS A 1 -5.63 5.60 -4.80
C LYS A 1 -6.16 4.61 -3.74
N TYR A 2 -5.70 4.62 -2.48
CA TYR A 2 -6.48 4.10 -1.32
C TYR A 2 -6.96 5.25 -0.43
N LEU A 3 -6.05 6.18 -0.09
CA LEU A 3 -6.36 7.42 0.64
C LEU A 3 -7.35 8.34 -0.09
N ASN A 4 -7.48 8.22 -1.42
CA ASN A 4 -8.47 8.98 -2.20
C ASN A 4 -9.89 8.41 -2.05
N ASN A 5 -10.00 7.14 -1.67
CA ASN A 5 -11.28 6.45 -1.41
C ASN A 5 -11.60 6.41 0.08
N PHE A 6 -10.70 6.91 0.93
CA PHE A 6 -10.89 7.00 2.37
C PHE A 6 -11.27 8.41 2.77
N ASP A 7 -12.27 8.51 3.63
CA ASP A 7 -12.59 9.73 4.34
C ASP A 7 -11.46 10.03 5.33
N LEU A 8 -10.58 10.96 4.95
CA LEU A 8 -9.39 11.31 5.74
C LEU A 8 -9.75 11.90 7.11
N GLU A 9 -10.92 12.50 7.26
CA GLU A 9 -11.42 12.99 8.55
C GLU A 9 -11.78 11.82 9.46
N LYS A 10 -12.44 10.78 8.92
CA LYS A 10 -12.70 9.55 9.69
C LYS A 10 -11.42 8.83 10.08
N LEU A 11 -10.45 8.72 9.17
CA LEU A 11 -9.16 8.10 9.48
C LEU A 11 -8.42 8.87 10.58
N THR A 12 -8.43 10.20 10.49
CA THR A 12 -7.83 11.09 11.50
C THR A 12 -8.51 10.94 12.85
N HIS A 13 -9.84 10.84 12.89
CA HIS A 13 -10.59 10.59 14.11
C HIS A 13 -10.26 9.21 14.70
N GLU A 14 -10.18 8.17 13.87
CA GLU A 14 -9.85 6.81 14.27
C GLU A 14 -8.43 6.74 14.88
N MET A 15 -7.45 7.42 14.27
CA MET A 15 -6.08 7.52 14.81
C MET A 15 -6.02 8.26 16.16
N LYS A 16 -6.73 9.39 16.29
CA LYS A 16 -6.75 10.19 17.52
C LYS A 16 -7.36 9.46 18.71
N ASN A 17 -8.17 8.44 18.46
CA ASN A 17 -8.85 7.66 19.48
C ASN A 17 -8.06 6.43 19.97
N ILE A 18 -6.88 6.15 19.42
CA ILE A 18 -6.01 5.04 19.87
C ILE A 18 -5.46 5.36 21.26
N LYS A 19 -5.74 4.50 22.23
CA LYS A 19 -5.36 4.70 23.65
C LYS A 19 -4.24 3.79 24.12
N ASP A 20 -4.09 2.63 23.49
CA ASP A 20 -3.10 1.64 23.87
C ASP A 20 -2.53 0.88 22.67
N SER A 21 -1.52 0.05 22.96
CA SER A 21 -0.80 -0.72 21.94
C SER A 21 -1.68 -1.76 21.22
N LYS A 22 -2.74 -2.29 21.86
CA LYS A 22 -3.64 -3.25 21.22
C LYS A 22 -4.55 -2.57 20.21
N GLU A 23 -5.04 -1.37 20.55
CA GLU A 23 -5.80 -0.55 19.60
C GLU A 23 -4.93 -0.09 18.43
N ALA A 24 -3.66 0.25 18.70
CA ALA A 24 -2.69 0.58 17.65
C ALA A 24 -2.45 -0.60 16.70
N GLU A 25 -2.25 -1.81 17.24
CA GLU A 25 -2.08 -3.04 16.46
C GLU A 25 -3.30 -3.28 15.57
N LYS A 26 -4.51 -3.16 16.12
CA LYS A 26 -5.76 -3.33 15.36
C LYS A 26 -5.91 -2.29 14.25
N PHE A 27 -5.53 -1.04 14.51
CA PHE A 27 -5.53 0.01 13.48
C PHE A 27 -4.56 -0.31 12.35
N LEU A 28 -3.33 -0.72 12.68
CA LEU A 28 -2.30 -1.07 11.71
C LEU A 28 -2.69 -2.29 10.88
N LEU A 29 -3.27 -3.33 11.48
CA LEU A 29 -3.76 -4.50 10.75
C LEU A 29 -4.91 -4.14 9.79
N LYS A 30 -5.82 -3.25 10.21
CA LYS A 30 -6.97 -2.82 9.41
C LYS A 30 -6.54 -2.03 8.16
N HIS A 31 -5.60 -1.10 8.30
CA HIS A 31 -5.23 -0.17 7.23
C HIS A 31 -3.95 -0.58 6.49
N GLY A 32 -3.08 -1.36 7.12
CA GLY A 32 -1.78 -1.76 6.57
C GLY A 32 -1.90 -2.59 5.30
N SER A 33 -2.84 -3.55 5.25
CA SER A 33 -3.11 -4.34 4.05
C SER A 33 -3.49 -3.47 2.85
N GLY A 34 -4.28 -2.42 3.08
CA GLY A 34 -4.67 -1.49 2.03
C GLY A 34 -3.52 -0.65 1.50
N VAL A 35 -2.62 -0.20 2.38
CA VAL A 35 -1.39 0.49 1.99
C VAL A 35 -0.47 -0.42 1.19
N LEU A 36 -0.27 -1.66 1.65
CA LEU A 36 0.52 -2.67 0.95
C LEU A 36 -0.05 -3.00 -0.44
N ASN A 37 -1.37 -3.10 -0.56
CA ASN A 37 -2.01 -3.39 -1.84
C ASN A 37 -1.73 -2.30 -2.89
N ILE A 38 -1.82 -1.01 -2.52
CA ILE A 38 -1.44 0.07 -3.45
C ILE A 38 0.04 -0.06 -3.82
N LEU A 39 0.90 -0.32 -2.83
CA LEU A 39 2.33 -0.40 -3.07
C LEU A 39 2.64 -1.50 -4.09
N GLY A 40 1.97 -2.66 -3.98
CA GLY A 40 2.00 -3.72 -4.98
C GLY A 40 1.54 -3.24 -6.37
N GLU A 41 0.37 -2.60 -6.46
CA GLU A 41 -0.14 -2.05 -7.74
C GLU A 41 0.84 -1.04 -8.39
N GLU A 42 1.54 -0.26 -7.58
CA GLU A 42 2.54 0.71 -8.05
C GLU A 42 3.83 0.03 -8.53
N VAL A 43 4.24 -1.06 -7.87
CA VAL A 43 5.34 -1.94 -8.28
C VAL A 43 5.03 -2.60 -9.62
N ASP A 44 3.86 -3.23 -9.75
CA ASP A 44 3.40 -3.85 -11.00
C ASP A 44 3.48 -2.86 -12.17
N ARG A 45 3.02 -1.62 -11.94
CA ARG A 45 3.07 -0.58 -12.98
C ARG A 45 4.51 -0.24 -13.38
N ILE A 46 5.44 -0.21 -12.43
CA ILE A 46 6.86 0.05 -12.72
C ILE A 46 7.43 -1.11 -13.55
N GLU A 47 7.16 -2.35 -13.17
CA GLU A 47 7.60 -3.55 -13.91
C GLU A 47 7.07 -3.55 -15.34
N MET A 48 5.79 -3.27 -15.53
CA MET A 48 5.17 -3.14 -16.86
C MET A 48 5.87 -2.06 -17.71
N ARG A 49 6.22 -0.91 -17.11
CA ARG A 49 6.93 0.16 -17.83
C ARG A 49 8.33 -0.25 -18.24
N ILE A 50 9.04 -1.00 -17.40
CA ILE A 50 10.38 -1.50 -17.72
C ILE A 50 10.29 -2.53 -18.85
N GLN A 51 9.37 -3.49 -18.76
CA GLN A 51 9.14 -4.48 -19.82
C GLN A 51 8.80 -3.84 -21.17
N GLN A 52 8.00 -2.76 -21.18
CA GLN A 52 7.69 -2.01 -22.40
C GLN A 52 8.90 -1.26 -22.96
N ALA A 53 9.76 -0.72 -22.09
CA ALA A 53 10.92 0.06 -22.50
C ALA A 53 12.11 -0.80 -22.95
N ALA A 54 12.25 -2.01 -22.40
CA ALA A 54 13.33 -2.94 -22.68
C ALA A 54 12.79 -4.38 -22.86
N PRO A 55 12.24 -4.70 -24.06
CA PRO A 55 11.61 -6.00 -24.34
C PRO A 55 12.56 -7.20 -24.23
N GLU A 56 13.88 -6.96 -24.26
CA GLU A 56 14.92 -7.96 -24.04
C GLU A 56 15.03 -8.44 -22.59
N VAL A 57 14.49 -7.66 -21.64
CA VAL A 57 14.47 -8.01 -20.22
C VAL A 57 13.38 -9.05 -19.98
N ARG A 58 13.80 -10.29 -19.73
CA ARG A 58 12.88 -11.43 -19.55
C ARG A 58 12.20 -11.50 -18.19
N HIS A 59 12.84 -10.94 -17.15
CA HIS A 59 12.32 -10.93 -15.78
C HIS A 59 12.66 -9.60 -15.11
N VAL A 60 11.67 -8.97 -14.49
CA VAL A 60 11.81 -7.80 -13.62
C VAL A 60 10.88 -8.06 -12.45
N ASP A 61 11.43 -8.54 -11.35
CA ASP A 61 10.68 -8.74 -10.11
C ASP A 61 11.27 -7.77 -9.07
N LEU A 62 10.46 -6.81 -8.63
CA LEU A 62 10.84 -5.81 -7.62
C LEU A 62 10.28 -6.16 -6.23
N GLU A 63 9.59 -7.28 -6.11
CA GLU A 63 9.09 -7.82 -4.85
C GLU A 63 10.23 -8.22 -3.91
N ILE A 64 10.03 -8.01 -2.60
CA ILE A 64 10.95 -8.52 -1.57
C ILE A 64 10.47 -9.94 -1.19
N LEU A 65 11.32 -10.94 -1.39
CA LEU A 65 11.09 -12.35 -1.02
C LEU A 65 11.13 -12.57 0.50
#